data_AF-A0A1C0TWR7-F1
#
_entry.id   AF-A0A1C0TWR7-F1
#
_cell.length_a   1.000
_cell.length_b   1.000
_cell.length_c   1.000
_cell.angle_alpha   90.00
_cell.angle_beta   90.00
_cell.angle_gamma   90.00
#
_symmetry.space_group_name_H-M   'P 1'
#
loop_
_entity.id
_entity.type
_entity.pdbx_description
1 polymer ?
#
loop_
_entity_poly.entity_id
_entity_poly.type
_entity_poly.pdbx_seq_one_letter_code
_entity_poly.pdbx_strand_id
1 'polypeptide(L)'
;MQYFDYVVLVLVYLLYKALNECLKGKLPSAPAAVGRGVGILVLGQFVTLGFMNYLVNRLTTESFQQYSADYVAMLYVPIGIIYALLAGYIAARTYEDTKRMNVKMVAGVGLLPQVLFTVFNFNEGVSSYLVLLLLIPCVLIGGHLNRCSYNKALKVDS
;
A
#
# COMPACT_ATOMS: atom_id res chain seq x y z
N MET A 1 -7.03 1.69 -27.82
CA MET A 1 -7.97 1.90 -26.70
C MET A 1 -8.31 0.62 -25.96
N GLN A 2 -8.77 -0.47 -26.60
CA GLN A 2 -9.15 -1.72 -25.92
C GLN A 2 -8.09 -2.30 -24.95
N TYR A 3 -6.81 -2.35 -25.33
CA TYR A 3 -5.74 -2.91 -24.48
C TYR A 3 -5.59 -2.19 -23.12
N PHE A 4 -5.77 -0.88 -23.09
CA PHE A 4 -5.62 -0.09 -21.87
C PHE A 4 -6.76 -0.38 -20.88
N ASP A 5 -7.97 -0.59 -21.42
CA ASP A 5 -9.17 -0.92 -20.66
C ASP A 5 -9.01 -2.29 -19.98
N TYR A 6 -8.44 -3.28 -20.68
CA TYR A 6 -8.13 -4.59 -20.11
C TYR A 6 -7.08 -4.53 -19.00
N VAL A 7 -6.02 -3.73 -19.16
CA VAL A 7 -4.99 -3.57 -18.13
C VAL A 7 -5.57 -2.98 -16.84
N VAL A 8 -6.38 -1.94 -16.95
CA VAL A 8 -7.06 -1.32 -15.81
C VAL A 8 -7.96 -2.33 -15.10
N LEU A 9 -8.74 -3.11 -15.84
CA LEU A 9 -9.67 -4.09 -15.29
C LEU A 9 -8.95 -5.23 -14.56
N VAL A 10 -7.82 -5.69 -15.11
CA VAL A 10 -6.94 -6.68 -14.46
C VAL A 10 -6.35 -6.11 -13.16
N LEU A 11 -5.87 -4.87 -13.15
CA LEU A 11 -5.31 -4.24 -11.95
C LEU A 11 -6.36 -4.09 -10.83
N VAL A 12 -7.58 -3.67 -11.17
CA VAL A 12 -8.70 -3.59 -10.22
C VAL A 12 -9.08 -4.98 -9.68
N TYR A 13 -9.13 -5.99 -10.55
CA TYR A 13 -9.40 -7.37 -10.14
C TYR A 13 -8.32 -7.93 -9.20
N LEU A 14 -7.04 -7.68 -9.49
CA LEU A 14 -5.92 -8.09 -8.65
C LEU A 14 -5.96 -7.40 -7.28
N LEU A 15 -6.26 -6.10 -7.24
CA LEU A 15 -6.45 -5.37 -5.99
C LEU A 15 -7.62 -5.94 -5.17
N TYR A 16 -8.76 -6.19 -5.82
CA TYR A 16 -9.91 -6.83 -5.19
C TYR A 16 -9.54 -8.19 -4.58
N LYS A 17 -8.86 -9.05 -5.36
CA LYS A 17 -8.44 -10.37 -4.90
C LYS A 17 -7.48 -10.27 -3.71
N ALA A 18 -6.51 -9.36 -3.77
CA ALA A 18 -5.56 -9.13 -2.67
C ALA A 18 -6.27 -8.64 -1.40
N LEU A 19 -7.21 -7.70 -1.52
CA LEU A 19 -8.02 -7.22 -0.40
C LEU A 19 -8.87 -8.34 0.20
N ASN A 20 -9.53 -9.14 -0.63
CA ASN A 20 -10.37 -10.24 -0.16
C ASN A 20 -9.54 -11.29 0.60
N GLU A 21 -8.35 -11.63 0.12
CA GLU A 21 -7.42 -12.52 0.84
C GLU A 21 -6.92 -11.92 2.16
N CYS A 22 -6.67 -10.61 2.22
CA CYS A 22 -6.23 -9.96 3.45
C CYS A 22 -7.35 -9.85 4.50
N LEU A 23 -8.60 -9.66 4.06
CA LEU A 23 -9.76 -9.43 4.94
C LEU A 23 -10.55 -10.70 5.29
N LYS A 24 -10.56 -11.72 4.42
CA LYS A 24 -11.31 -12.97 4.65
C LYS A 24 -10.42 -14.20 4.69
N GLY A 25 -9.17 -14.11 4.23
CA GLY A 25 -8.23 -15.23 4.24
C GLY A 25 -7.69 -15.54 5.63
N LYS A 26 -6.82 -16.55 5.68
CA LYS A 26 -6.17 -17.01 6.91
C LYS A 26 -5.31 -15.89 7.52
N LEU A 27 -5.31 -15.84 8.85
CA LEU A 27 -4.47 -14.93 9.63
C LEU A 27 -2.99 -15.22 9.33
N PRO A 28 -2.23 -14.24 8.81
CA PRO A 28 -0.80 -14.38 8.59
C PRO A 28 0.00 -14.23 9.89
N SER A 29 1.29 -14.62 9.85
CA SER A 29 2.27 -14.26 10.88
C SER A 29 2.49 -12.76 10.89
N ALA A 30 2.97 -12.19 12.01
CA ALA A 30 3.14 -10.74 12.14
C ALA A 30 3.95 -10.08 11.00
N PRO A 31 5.09 -10.63 10.55
CA PRO A 31 5.85 -10.08 9.43
C PRO A 31 5.09 -10.14 8.10
N ALA A 32 4.35 -11.23 7.86
CA ALA A 32 3.55 -11.39 6.65
C ALA A 32 2.32 -10.47 6.67
N ALA A 33 1.74 -10.20 7.84
CA ALA A 33 0.65 -9.23 8.01
C ALA A 33 1.12 -7.81 7.68
N VAL A 34 2.29 -7.42 8.19
CA VAL A 34 2.92 -6.13 7.87
C VAL A 34 3.17 -6.03 6.37
N GLY A 35 3.77 -7.05 5.75
CA GLY A 35 4.00 -7.08 4.30
C GLY A 35 2.71 -6.95 3.49
N ARG A 36 1.63 -7.62 3.90
CA ARG A 36 0.30 -7.47 3.28
C ARG A 36 -0.25 -6.06 3.44
N GLY A 37 -0.13 -5.47 4.64
CA GLY A 37 -0.58 -4.11 4.93
C GLY A 37 0.12 -3.08 4.04
N VAL A 38 1.46 -3.10 4.01
CA VAL A 38 2.25 -2.18 3.15
C VAL A 38 1.96 -2.44 1.67
N GLY A 39 1.85 -3.71 1.25
CA GLY A 39 1.51 -4.06 -0.13
C GLY A 39 0.16 -3.48 -0.57
N ILE A 40 -0.87 -3.59 0.29
CA ILE A 40 -2.20 -3.00 0.04
C ILE A 40 -2.16 -1.47 0.05
N LEU A 41 -1.37 -0.85 0.92
CA LEU A 41 -1.19 0.60 0.93
C LEU A 41 -0.72 1.10 -0.44
N VAL A 42 0.34 0.48 -0.95
CA VAL A 42 1.02 0.91 -2.17
C VAL A 42 0.23 0.54 -3.42
N LEU A 43 -0.18 -0.72 -3.56
CA LEU A 43 -0.97 -1.17 -4.70
C LEU A 43 -2.32 -0.46 -4.74
N GLY A 44 -2.97 -0.31 -3.58
CA GLY A 44 -4.28 0.33 -3.48
C GLY A 44 -4.24 1.77 -3.95
N GLN A 45 -3.26 2.56 -3.51
CA GLN A 45 -3.10 3.94 -3.97
C GLN A 45 -2.76 4.00 -5.45
N PHE A 46 -1.80 3.21 -5.91
CA PHE A 46 -1.38 3.24 -7.31
C PHE A 46 -2.52 2.88 -8.28
N VAL A 47 -3.25 1.80 -7.98
CA VAL A 47 -4.38 1.35 -8.81
C VAL A 47 -5.54 2.34 -8.75
N THR A 48 -5.88 2.85 -7.57
CA THR A 48 -7.03 3.79 -7.42
C THR A 48 -6.75 5.12 -8.10
N LEU A 49 -5.55 5.68 -7.93
CA LEU A 49 -5.16 6.94 -8.57
C LEU A 49 -4.99 6.78 -10.08
N GLY A 50 -4.40 5.66 -10.53
CA GLY A 50 -4.32 5.32 -11.94
C GLY A 50 -5.71 5.15 -12.57
N PHE A 51 -6.66 4.54 -11.85
CA PHE A 51 -8.04 4.39 -12.31
C PHE A 51 -8.77 5.74 -12.42
N MET A 52 -8.62 6.62 -11.44
CA MET A 52 -9.21 7.96 -11.48
C MET A 52 -8.67 8.79 -12.65
N ASN A 53 -7.35 8.78 -12.85
CA ASN A 53 -6.72 9.43 -14.02
C ASN A 53 -7.21 8.82 -15.34
N TYR A 54 -7.37 7.49 -15.40
CA TYR A 54 -7.92 6.83 -16.57
C TYR A 54 -9.37 7.27 -16.86
N LEU A 55 -10.24 7.30 -15.86
CA LEU A 55 -11.63 7.75 -16.01
C LEU A 55 -11.72 9.20 -16.48
N VAL A 56 -10.91 10.08 -15.90
CA VAL A 56 -10.83 11.49 -16.28
C VAL A 56 -10.41 11.65 -17.73
N ASN A 57 -9.35 10.97 -18.17
CA ASN A 57 -8.89 11.05 -19.56
C ASN A 57 -9.88 10.43 -20.56
N ARG A 58 -10.66 9.43 -20.13
CA ARG A 58 -11.61 8.70 -20.99
C ARG A 58 -12.96 9.39 -21.13
N LEU A 59 -13.43 10.06 -20.08
CA LEU A 59 -14.83 10.53 -19.97
C LEU A 59 -14.97 12.06 -20.03
N THR A 60 -13.88 12.82 -20.00
CA THR A 60 -13.94 14.30 -19.96
C THR A 60 -13.35 14.95 -21.21
N THR A 61 -13.79 16.19 -21.50
CA THR A 61 -13.30 17.00 -22.63
C THR A 61 -11.91 17.56 -22.33
N GLU A 62 -11.12 17.90 -23.37
CA GLU A 62 -9.74 18.41 -23.23
C GLU A 62 -9.61 19.61 -22.27
N SER A 63 -10.60 20.51 -22.28
CA SER A 63 -10.69 21.65 -21.36
C SER A 63 -10.88 21.23 -19.90
N PHE A 64 -11.54 20.10 -19.64
CA PHE A 64 -11.75 19.56 -18.29
C PHE A 64 -10.53 18.75 -17.82
N GLN A 65 -9.79 18.13 -18.75
CA GLN A 65 -8.58 17.37 -18.45
C GLN A 65 -7.52 18.23 -17.74
N GLN A 66 -7.35 19.49 -18.18
CA GLN A 66 -6.37 20.41 -17.59
C GLN A 66 -6.69 20.78 -16.12
N TYR A 67 -7.97 21.02 -15.78
CA TYR A 67 -8.38 21.30 -14.40
C TYR A 67 -8.51 20.04 -13.54
N SER A 68 -8.86 18.92 -14.16
CA SER A 68 -9.07 17.65 -13.46
C SER A 68 -7.81 17.06 -12.84
N ALA A 69 -6.62 17.39 -13.36
CA ALA A 69 -5.35 16.97 -12.76
C ALA A 69 -5.22 17.47 -11.31
N ASP A 70 -5.61 18.72 -11.04
CA ASP A 70 -5.59 19.31 -9.72
C ASP A 70 -6.67 18.69 -8.80
N TYR A 71 -7.86 18.42 -9.33
CA TYR A 71 -8.92 17.75 -8.56
C TYR A 71 -8.57 16.30 -8.22
N VAL A 72 -7.92 15.57 -9.13
CA VAL A 72 -7.40 14.23 -8.86
C VAL A 72 -6.27 14.31 -7.83
N ALA A 73 -5.41 15.34 -7.90
CA ALA A 73 -4.37 15.58 -6.89
C ALA A 73 -4.95 15.83 -5.48
N MET A 74 -6.05 16.57 -5.37
CA MET A 74 -6.74 16.79 -4.09
C MET A 74 -7.25 15.47 -3.45
N LEU A 75 -7.54 14.44 -4.25
CA LEU A 75 -7.99 13.14 -3.77
C LEU A 75 -6.86 12.25 -3.23
N TYR A 76 -5.58 12.60 -3.44
CA TYR A 76 -4.44 11.82 -2.95
C TYR A 76 -4.45 11.69 -1.42
N VAL A 77 -4.76 12.78 -0.72
CA VAL A 77 -4.77 12.82 0.74
C VAL A 77 -5.87 11.92 1.32
N PRO A 78 -7.16 12.06 0.95
CA PRO A 78 -8.22 11.20 1.50
C PRO A 78 -8.06 9.72 1.09
N ILE A 79 -7.68 9.43 -0.16
CA ILE A 79 -7.40 8.05 -0.61
C ILE A 79 -6.22 7.46 0.18
N GLY A 80 -5.18 8.27 0.38
CA GLY A 80 -4.02 7.92 1.16
C GLY A 80 -4.35 7.56 2.61
N ILE A 81 -5.19 8.35 3.28
CA ILE A 81 -5.65 8.09 4.65
C ILE A 81 -6.45 6.77 4.72
N ILE A 82 -7.35 6.53 3.77
CA ILE A 82 -8.15 5.29 3.73
C ILE A 82 -7.24 4.07 3.63
N TYR A 83 -6.29 4.08 2.69
CA TYR A 83 -5.37 2.97 2.53
C TYR A 83 -4.38 2.83 3.70
N ALA A 84 -3.98 3.93 4.35
CA ALA A 84 -3.15 3.90 5.55
C ALA A 84 -3.86 3.20 6.71
N LEU A 85 -5.13 3.53 6.96
CA LEU A 85 -5.95 2.89 7.97
C LEU A 85 -6.17 1.41 7.64
N LEU A 86 -6.45 1.09 6.38
CA LEU A 86 -6.65 -0.27 5.92
C LEU A 86 -5.38 -1.12 6.05
N ALA A 87 -4.22 -0.56 5.70
CA ALA A 87 -2.91 -1.19 5.85
C ALA A 87 -2.58 -1.45 7.32
N GLY A 88 -2.82 -0.47 8.20
CA GLY A 88 -2.66 -0.63 9.63
C GLY A 88 -3.56 -1.72 10.21
N TYR A 89 -4.82 -1.77 9.77
CA TYR A 89 -5.76 -2.82 10.16
C TYR A 89 -5.29 -4.21 9.72
N ILE A 90 -4.86 -4.36 8.46
CA ILE A 90 -4.36 -5.63 7.93
C ILE A 90 -3.08 -6.06 8.67
N ALA A 91 -2.19 -5.12 8.97
CA ALA A 91 -0.94 -5.39 9.70
C ALA A 91 -1.18 -5.82 11.15
N ALA A 92 -2.19 -5.28 11.81
CA ALA A 92 -2.58 -5.66 13.16
C ALA A 92 -3.34 -7.00 13.23
N ARG A 93 -3.77 -7.54 12.08
CA ARG A 93 -4.56 -8.77 11.98
C ARG A 93 -3.64 -9.99 11.83
N THR A 94 -3.05 -10.42 12.93
CA THR A 94 -2.11 -11.55 13.01
C THR A 94 -2.70 -12.67 13.88
N TYR A 95 -2.14 -13.88 13.82
CA TYR A 95 -2.47 -14.94 14.80
C TYR A 95 -1.67 -14.83 16.11
N GLU A 96 -0.69 -13.92 16.16
CA GLU A 96 0.19 -13.72 17.31
C GLU A 96 -0.46 -12.77 18.32
N ASP A 97 -0.19 -12.91 19.63
CA ASP A 97 -0.75 -12.00 20.63
C ASP A 97 -0.02 -10.66 20.62
N THR A 98 -0.38 -9.81 19.64
CA THR A 98 0.24 -8.51 19.41
C THR A 98 -0.60 -7.34 19.96
N LYS A 99 -1.54 -7.57 20.89
CA LYS A 99 -2.48 -6.53 21.39
C LYS A 99 -1.81 -5.20 21.78
N ARG A 100 -0.64 -5.23 22.43
CA ARG A 100 0.13 -4.01 22.80
C ARG A 100 0.95 -3.42 21.65
N MET A 101 1.19 -4.20 20.59
CA MET A 101 1.95 -3.83 19.40
C MET A 101 1.07 -3.37 18.24
N ASN A 102 -0.23 -3.68 18.25
CA ASN A 102 -1.17 -3.34 17.19
C ASN A 102 -1.22 -1.84 16.89
N VAL A 103 -1.18 -0.98 17.92
CA VAL A 103 -1.15 0.49 17.73
C VAL A 103 0.15 0.94 17.05
N LYS A 104 1.29 0.34 17.42
CA LYS A 104 2.59 0.61 16.79
C LYS A 104 2.63 0.11 15.35
N MET A 105 1.98 -1.02 15.05
CA MET A 105 1.83 -1.53 13.69
C MET A 105 0.95 -0.61 12.86
N VAL A 106 -0.19 -0.14 13.37
CA VAL A 106 -1.03 0.83 12.65
C VAL A 106 -0.28 2.12 12.36
N ALA A 107 0.42 2.68 13.36
CA ALA A 107 1.20 3.91 13.18
C ALA A 107 2.43 3.71 12.26
N GLY A 108 3.17 2.61 12.43
CA GLY A 108 4.41 2.35 11.69
C GLY A 108 4.20 1.80 10.27
N VAL A 109 3.11 1.09 10.02
CA VAL A 109 2.82 0.44 8.73
C VAL A 109 1.82 1.22 7.90
N GLY A 110 0.84 1.85 8.55
CA GLY A 110 -0.15 2.69 7.88
C GLY A 110 0.32 4.12 7.71
N LEU A 111 0.56 4.81 8.82
CA LEU A 111 0.78 6.26 8.81
C LEU A 111 2.18 6.66 8.32
N LEU A 112 3.23 5.96 8.77
CA LEU A 112 4.60 6.34 8.42
C LEU A 112 4.89 6.23 6.91
N PRO A 113 4.55 5.12 6.22
CA PRO A 113 4.74 5.04 4.78
C PRO A 113 3.83 6.03 4.05
N GLN A 114 2.61 6.29 4.54
CA GLN A 114 1.72 7.30 3.97
C GLN A 114 2.30 8.71 4.04
N VAL A 115 2.89 9.09 5.18
CA VAL A 115 3.55 10.39 5.35
C VAL A 115 4.73 10.51 4.39
N LEU A 116 5.53 9.45 4.24
CA LEU A 116 6.63 9.43 3.26
C LEU A 116 6.09 9.60 1.83
N PHE A 117 5.07 8.84 1.44
CA PHE A 117 4.42 8.98 0.12
C PHE A 117 3.90 10.39 -0.13
N THR A 118 3.33 11.03 0.89
CA THR A 118 2.80 12.39 0.80
C THR A 118 3.94 13.40 0.67
N VAL A 119 4.95 13.35 1.55
CA VAL A 119 6.10 14.27 1.52
C VAL A 119 6.88 14.15 0.21
N PHE A 120 7.06 12.94 -0.34
CA PHE A 120 7.78 12.75 -1.60
C PHE A 120 6.96 13.13 -2.84
N ASN A 121 5.63 12.95 -2.85
CA ASN A 121 4.81 13.42 -3.99
C ASN A 121 4.61 14.94 -3.98
N PHE A 122 4.54 15.57 -2.80
CA PHE A 122 4.32 17.03 -2.68
C PHE A 122 5.59 17.87 -2.70
N ASN A 123 6.77 17.30 -2.40
CA ASN A 123 8.04 17.97 -2.70
C ASN A 123 8.38 17.75 -4.18
N GLU A 124 8.24 18.80 -4.98
CA GLU A 124 8.51 18.83 -6.41
C GLU A 124 9.86 18.16 -6.75
N GLY A 125 9.80 17.05 -7.50
CA GLY A 125 10.98 16.43 -8.12
C GLY A 125 11.19 14.94 -7.85
N VAL A 126 10.48 14.34 -6.89
CA VAL A 126 10.62 12.89 -6.61
C VAL A 126 9.46 12.11 -7.21
N SER A 127 9.77 11.33 -8.24
CA SER A 127 8.82 10.44 -8.92
C SER A 127 8.11 9.51 -7.94
N SER A 128 6.78 9.42 -8.02
CA SER A 128 5.92 8.54 -7.21
C SER A 128 6.36 7.06 -7.28
N TYR A 129 7.00 6.69 -8.39
CA TYR A 129 7.55 5.36 -8.67
C TYR A 129 8.79 5.03 -7.83
N LEU A 130 9.50 6.04 -7.32
CA LEU A 130 10.70 5.87 -6.50
C LEU A 130 10.36 5.27 -5.13
N VAL A 131 9.17 5.59 -4.59
CA VAL A 131 8.68 5.01 -3.33
C VAL A 131 8.38 3.52 -3.50
N LEU A 132 7.82 3.10 -4.65
CA LEU A 132 7.63 1.69 -5.03
C LEU A 132 8.96 0.94 -5.10
N LEU A 133 9.98 1.55 -5.72
CA LEU A 133 11.32 0.97 -5.85
C LEU A 133 12.05 0.86 -4.51
N LEU A 134 11.85 1.80 -3.58
CA LEU A 134 12.41 1.75 -2.23
C LEU A 134 11.70 0.71 -1.34
N LEU A 135 10.45 0.39 -1.64
CA LEU A 135 9.66 -0.53 -0.84
C LEU A 135 10.08 -1.99 -1.01
N ILE A 136 10.43 -2.38 -2.25
CA ILE A 136 10.89 -3.74 -2.59
C ILE A 136 12.11 -4.17 -1.74
N PRO A 137 13.22 -3.40 -1.70
CA PRO A 137 14.38 -3.77 -0.88
C PRO A 137 14.05 -3.70 0.62
N CYS A 138 13.23 -2.75 1.08
CA CYS A 138 12.81 -2.69 2.48
C CYS A 138 12.05 -3.95 2.93
N VAL A 139 11.17 -4.50 2.07
CA VAL A 139 10.46 -5.75 2.34
C VAL A 139 11.42 -6.94 2.39
N LEU A 140 12.39 -7.01 1.47
CA LEU A 140 13.40 -8.07 1.43
C LEU A 140 14.34 -8.03 2.65
N ILE A 141 14.81 -6.84 3.03
CA ILE A 141 15.65 -6.61 4.21
C ILE A 141 14.88 -6.96 5.48
N GLY A 142 13.61 -6.53 5.59
CA GLY A 142 12.74 -6.89 6.71
C GLY A 142 12.54 -8.40 6.84
N GLY A 143 12.30 -9.10 5.72
CA GLY A 143 12.21 -10.56 5.68
C GLY A 143 13.51 -11.25 6.11
N HIS A 144 14.66 -10.74 5.68
CA HIS A 144 15.97 -11.25 6.06
C HIS A 144 16.25 -11.06 7.56
N LEU A 145 16.04 -9.85 8.08
CA LEU A 145 16.23 -9.52 9.50
C LEU A 145 15.33 -10.37 10.40
N ASN A 146 14.08 -10.60 10.00
CA ASN A 146 13.17 -11.44 10.76
C ASN A 146 13.62 -12.91 10.81
N ARG A 147 14.14 -13.44 9.69
CA ARG A 147 14.72 -14.79 9.65
C ARG A 147 15.96 -14.90 10.53
N CYS A 148 16.80 -13.86 10.56
CA CYS A 148 17.97 -13.78 11.44
C CYS A 148 17.59 -13.72 12.92
N SER A 149 16.55 -12.96 13.29
CA SER A 149 16.04 -12.92 14.67
C SER A 149 15.44 -14.26 15.12
N TYR A 150 14.65 -14.90 14.25
CA TYR A 150 14.05 -16.21 14.55
C TYR A 150 15.12 -17.29 14.82
N ASN A 151 16.18 -17.31 14.00
CA ASN A 151 17.31 -18.22 14.19
C ASN A 151 18.14 -17.91 15.45
N LYS A 152 18.17 -16.66 15.93
CA LYS A 152 18.83 -16.31 17.19
C LYS A 152 18.00 -16.74 18.39
N ALA A 153 16.68 -16.56 18.35
CA ALA A 153 15.78 -17.00 19.42
C ALA A 153 15.85 -18.52 19.63
N LEU A 154 15.80 -19.31 18.55
CA LEU A 154 15.93 -20.77 18.61
C LEU A 154 17.27 -21.28 19.19
N LYS A 155 18.34 -20.47 19.11
CA LYS A 155 19.66 -20.81 19.67
C LYS A 155 19.82 -20.45 21.13
N VAL A 156 18.96 -19.59 21.68
CA VAL A 156 19.00 -19.19 23.09
C VAL A 156 18.19 -20.16 23.96
N ASP A 157 17.19 -20.83 23.35
CA ASP A 157 16.34 -21.84 24.00
C ASP A 157 16.87 -23.28 23.85
N SER A 158 18.06 -23.48 23.25
CA SER A 158 18.74 -24.78 23.08
C SER A 158 20.01 -24.88 23.92
#